data_AF-A0A0F9BKS3-F1
#
_entry.id   AF-A0A0F9BKS3-F1
#
_cell.length_a   1.000
_cell.length_b   1.000
_cell.length_c   1.000
_cell.angle_alpha   90.00
_cell.angle_beta   90.00
_cell.angle_gamma   90.00
#
_symmetry.space_group_name_H-M   'P 1'
#
loop_
_entity.id
_entity.type
_entity.pdbx_description
1 polymer ?
#
loop_
_entity_poly.entity_id
_entity_poly.type
_entity_poly.pdbx_seq_one_letter_code
_entity_poly.pdbx_strand_id
1 'polypeptide(L)'
;TEGKHKSKSNYLVAGIKWFAILILVSMVINFVQDSFGIKTESPQTSNILLRFFDVSLAPLTEEIAFRVMLIGIPLFAMYAHRSSFGSFFKALWHPSENLQIKLSTRVLVLIVVVGVLFGVAHVISGEPWSSGKFAQATASGIIIGWVYFRMGLVSAILIHWATNYFVFSYVYMITDFAEISVEQAFKHSLMMTLEILFIALGILSIAIMIFNRYNFKKKEKLEI
;
A
#
# COMPACT_ATOMS: atom_id res chain seq x y z
N THR A 1 29.08 3.15 27.93
CA THR A 1 28.28 2.11 27.24
C THR A 1 26.84 2.60 27.17
N GLU A 2 26.54 3.48 26.22
CA GLU A 2 25.18 4.01 26.07
C GLU A 2 24.56 3.43 24.81
N GLY A 3 23.51 2.65 25.04
CA GLY A 3 22.79 1.92 24.01
C GLY A 3 22.20 2.88 22.99
N LYS A 4 22.69 2.78 21.75
CA LYS A 4 21.93 3.18 20.57
C LYS A 4 20.66 2.34 20.52
N HIS A 5 19.63 2.72 21.27
CA HIS A 5 18.26 2.32 20.99
C HIS A 5 17.86 2.99 19.67
N LYS A 6 18.31 2.39 18.57
CA LYS A 6 17.62 2.48 17.29
C LYS A 6 16.22 1.97 17.62
N SER A 7 15.26 2.87 17.84
CA SER A 7 13.87 2.51 18.02
C SER A 7 13.51 1.66 16.80
N LYS A 8 13.48 0.33 16.97
CA LYS A 8 12.91 -0.58 15.97
C LYS A 8 11.48 -0.10 15.86
N SER A 9 11.15 0.60 14.77
CA SER A 9 9.81 1.17 14.62
C SER A 9 8.82 0.01 14.72
N ASN A 10 7.84 0.13 15.62
CA ASN A 10 6.84 -0.90 15.79
C ASN A 10 6.14 -1.13 14.43
N TYR A 11 6.21 -2.36 13.91
CA TYR A 11 5.62 -2.75 12.63
C TYR A 11 4.13 -2.42 12.55
N LEU A 12 3.39 -2.53 13.67
CA LEU A 12 1.98 -2.15 13.73
C LEU A 12 1.80 -0.64 13.55
N VAL A 13 2.58 0.17 14.25
CA VAL A 13 2.51 1.63 14.15
C VAL A 13 2.87 2.09 12.74
N ALA A 14 3.90 1.50 12.15
CA ALA A 14 4.32 1.83 10.80
C ALA A 14 3.28 1.35 9.77
N GLY A 15 2.69 0.17 9.96
CA GLY A 15 1.59 -0.36 9.14
C GLY A 15 0.37 0.56 9.14
N ILE A 16 -0.11 0.97 10.33
CA ILE A 16 -1.25 1.89 10.47
C ILE A 16 -0.98 3.22 9.77
N LYS A 17 0.23 3.78 9.92
CA LYS A 17 0.61 5.03 9.25
C LYS A 17 0.56 4.91 7.73
N TRP A 18 1.16 3.86 7.17
CA TRP A 18 1.19 3.67 5.72
C TRP A 18 -0.17 3.31 5.15
N PHE A 19 -0.97 2.54 5.88
CA PHE A 19 -2.36 2.28 5.55
C PHE A 19 -3.16 3.60 5.46
N ALA A 20 -3.07 4.46 6.47
CA ALA A 20 -3.76 5.75 6.46
C ALA A 20 -3.30 6.67 5.32
N ILE A 21 -1.99 6.70 5.01
CA ILE A 21 -1.44 7.44 3.87
C ILE A 21 -1.99 6.89 2.54
N LEU A 22 -2.03 5.56 2.38
CA LEU A 22 -2.54 4.90 1.17
C LEU A 22 -4.00 5.28 0.92
N ILE A 23 -4.83 5.21 1.96
CA ILE A 23 -6.25 5.58 1.90
C ILE A 23 -6.39 7.07 1.54
N LEU A 24 -5.65 7.96 2.21
CA LEU A 24 -5.66 9.40 1.90
C LEU A 24 -5.31 9.69 0.44
N VAL A 25 -4.21 9.11 -0.05
CA VAL A 25 -3.77 9.31 -1.45
C VAL A 25 -4.81 8.77 -2.42
N SER A 26 -5.38 7.59 -2.15
CA SER A 26 -6.45 7.01 -2.97
C SER A 26 -7.66 7.93 -3.09
N MET A 27 -8.10 8.53 -1.98
CA MET A 27 -9.24 9.43 -1.97
C MET A 27 -8.96 10.75 -2.68
N VAL A 28 -7.79 11.34 -2.48
CA VAL A 28 -7.41 12.57 -3.20
C VAL A 28 -7.43 12.32 -4.71
N ILE A 29 -6.91 11.16 -5.14
CA ILE A 29 -6.93 10.76 -6.55
C ILE A 29 -8.36 10.60 -7.05
N ASN A 30 -9.21 9.85 -6.35
CA ASN A 30 -10.61 9.66 -6.74
C ASN A 30 -11.37 10.99 -6.80
N PHE A 31 -11.22 11.86 -5.80
CA PHE A 31 -11.85 13.18 -5.77
C PHE A 31 -11.47 14.03 -6.98
N VAL A 32 -10.17 14.06 -7.32
CA VAL A 32 -9.69 14.78 -8.51
C VAL A 32 -10.26 14.13 -9.77
N GLN A 33 -10.21 12.81 -9.90
CA GLN A 33 -10.70 12.11 -11.09
C GLN A 33 -12.21 12.30 -11.32
N ASP A 34 -13.01 12.22 -10.25
CA ASP A 34 -14.46 12.44 -10.30
C ASP A 34 -14.79 13.86 -10.75
N SER A 35 -13.98 14.86 -10.37
CA SER A 35 -14.14 16.24 -10.86
C SER A 35 -13.94 16.41 -12.37
N PHE A 36 -13.23 15.47 -13.01
CA PHE A 36 -13.06 15.37 -14.47
C PHE A 36 -13.98 14.32 -15.11
N GLY A 37 -14.91 13.73 -14.36
CA GLY A 37 -15.83 12.69 -14.84
C GLY A 37 -15.19 11.32 -15.06
N ILE A 38 -13.96 11.10 -14.57
CA ILE A 38 -13.26 9.81 -14.67
C ILE A 38 -13.65 8.95 -13.47
N LYS A 39 -14.61 8.05 -13.64
CA LYS A 39 -15.12 7.21 -12.55
C LYS A 39 -14.28 5.96 -12.34
N THR A 40 -14.05 5.61 -11.08
CA THR A 40 -13.47 4.33 -10.65
C THR A 40 -14.59 3.34 -10.33
N GLU A 41 -14.80 2.35 -11.20
CA GLU A 41 -15.88 1.38 -11.08
C GLU A 41 -15.31 -0.03 -10.88
N SER A 42 -15.86 -0.74 -9.89
CA SER A 42 -15.52 -2.15 -9.67
C SER A 42 -16.09 -3.00 -10.80
N PRO A 43 -15.37 -4.07 -11.19
CA PRO A 43 -15.96 -5.14 -11.99
C PRO A 43 -17.28 -5.62 -11.39
N GLN A 44 -18.24 -5.90 -12.26
CA GLN A 44 -19.53 -6.50 -11.88
C GLN A 44 -19.32 -7.96 -11.50
N THR A 45 -19.92 -8.40 -10.40
CA THR A 45 -19.89 -9.81 -9.98
C THR A 45 -21.28 -10.31 -9.67
N SER A 46 -21.57 -11.56 -10.03
CA SER A 46 -22.83 -12.21 -9.68
C SER A 46 -22.84 -12.75 -8.24
N ASN A 47 -21.68 -12.92 -7.61
CA ASN A 47 -21.55 -13.55 -6.30
C ASN A 47 -20.68 -12.72 -5.34
N ILE A 48 -21.35 -12.07 -4.39
CA ILE A 48 -20.73 -11.20 -3.37
C ILE A 48 -19.72 -11.97 -2.50
N LEU A 49 -20.04 -13.21 -2.10
CA LEU A 49 -19.17 -14.02 -1.24
C LEU A 49 -17.89 -14.43 -1.96
N LEU A 50 -18.02 -14.88 -3.21
CA LEU A 50 -16.86 -15.22 -4.04
C LEU A 50 -15.99 -13.98 -4.26
N ARG A 51 -16.60 -12.84 -4.59
CA ARG A 51 -15.88 -11.59 -4.75
C ARG A 51 -15.16 -11.16 -3.47
N PHE A 52 -15.81 -11.25 -2.32
CA PHE A 52 -15.21 -10.94 -1.02
C PHE A 52 -13.98 -11.80 -0.75
N PHE A 53 -14.08 -13.11 -1.03
CA PHE A 53 -12.97 -14.04 -0.93
C PHE A 53 -11.82 -13.66 -1.87
N ASP A 54 -12.12 -13.40 -3.15
CA ASP A 54 -11.12 -13.06 -4.16
C ASP A 54 -10.38 -11.77 -3.82
N VAL A 55 -11.08 -10.70 -3.45
CA VAL A 55 -10.42 -9.43 -3.08
C VAL A 55 -9.62 -9.53 -1.79
N SER A 56 -9.99 -10.46 -0.90
CA SER A 56 -9.27 -10.74 0.35
C SER A 56 -8.02 -11.59 0.11
N LEU A 57 -8.06 -12.50 -0.86
CA LEU A 57 -6.93 -13.36 -1.23
C LEU A 57 -5.94 -12.65 -2.16
N ALA A 58 -6.44 -11.76 -3.03
CA ALA A 58 -5.66 -11.05 -4.04
C ALA A 58 -4.35 -10.44 -3.52
N PRO A 59 -4.30 -9.72 -2.37
CA PRO A 59 -3.07 -9.20 -1.80
C PRO A 59 -1.96 -10.23 -1.65
N LEU A 60 -2.26 -11.47 -1.27
CA LEU A 60 -1.22 -12.50 -1.14
C LEU A 60 -0.54 -12.77 -2.48
N THR A 61 -1.35 -12.98 -3.53
CA THR A 61 -0.84 -13.30 -4.87
C THR A 61 -0.18 -12.09 -5.54
N GLU A 62 -0.78 -10.91 -5.42
CA GLU A 62 -0.29 -9.68 -6.03
C GLU A 62 0.99 -9.17 -5.36
N GLU A 63 1.11 -9.29 -4.03
CA GLU A 63 2.36 -8.95 -3.35
C GLU A 63 3.49 -9.91 -3.73
N ILE A 64 3.22 -11.20 -3.89
CA ILE A 64 4.23 -12.14 -4.39
C ILE A 64 4.67 -11.75 -5.81
N ALA A 65 3.73 -11.52 -6.73
CA ALA A 65 4.05 -11.16 -8.10
C ALA A 65 4.82 -9.83 -8.19
N PHE A 66 4.25 -8.73 -7.69
CA PHE A 66 4.82 -7.41 -7.91
C PHE A 66 5.95 -7.07 -6.94
N ARG A 67 5.93 -7.58 -5.70
CA ARG A 67 6.94 -7.19 -4.70
C ARG A 67 8.06 -8.20 -4.69
N VAL A 68 7.75 -9.49 -4.55
CA VAL A 68 8.81 -10.51 -4.53
C VAL A 68 9.45 -10.67 -5.91
N MET A 69 8.67 -10.92 -6.97
CA MET A 69 9.25 -11.20 -8.29
C MET A 69 9.75 -9.94 -8.98
N LEU A 70 8.99 -8.84 -8.99
CA LEU A 70 9.36 -7.64 -9.77
C LEU A 70 10.19 -6.59 -9.01
N ILE A 71 10.30 -6.67 -7.67
CA ILE A 71 11.18 -5.77 -6.89
C ILE A 71 12.27 -6.58 -6.17
N GLY A 72 11.91 -7.60 -5.40
CA GLY A 72 12.81 -8.37 -4.55
C GLY A 72 13.90 -9.09 -5.33
N ILE A 73 13.53 -9.85 -6.37
CA ILE A 73 14.50 -10.57 -7.22
C ILE A 73 15.43 -9.58 -7.94
N PRO A 74 14.95 -8.50 -8.61
CA PRO A 74 15.85 -7.49 -9.19
C PRO A 74 16.78 -6.85 -8.17
N LEU A 75 16.29 -6.48 -6.99
CA LEU A 75 17.16 -5.92 -5.93
C LEU A 75 18.22 -6.93 -5.47
N PHE A 76 17.85 -8.20 -5.32
CA PHE A 76 18.82 -9.24 -5.02
C PHE A 76 19.89 -9.36 -6.11
N ALA A 77 19.47 -9.43 -7.38
CA ALA A 77 20.40 -9.52 -8.51
C ALA A 77 21.36 -8.31 -8.59
N MET A 78 20.89 -7.12 -8.23
CA MET A 78 21.69 -5.88 -8.30
C MET A 78 22.62 -5.68 -7.11
N TYR A 79 22.27 -6.18 -5.91
CA TYR A 79 22.94 -5.79 -4.65
C TYR A 79 23.44 -6.97 -3.81
N ALA A 80 23.17 -8.23 -4.18
CA ALA A 80 23.66 -9.37 -3.42
C ALA A 80 25.18 -9.52 -3.55
N HIS A 81 25.89 -9.46 -2.42
CA HIS A 81 27.33 -9.72 -2.36
C HIS A 81 27.68 -11.21 -2.22
N ARG A 82 26.75 -12.01 -1.72
CA ARG A 82 26.90 -13.48 -1.55
C ARG A 82 25.58 -14.17 -1.90
N SER A 83 25.64 -15.06 -2.88
CA SER A 83 24.48 -15.80 -3.37
C SER A 83 24.42 -17.16 -2.66
N SER A 84 23.73 -17.21 -1.53
CA SER A 84 23.31 -18.47 -0.91
C SER A 84 21.79 -18.57 -0.92
N PHE A 85 21.26 -19.79 -0.88
CA PHE A 85 19.82 -20.00 -0.84
C PHE A 85 19.17 -19.26 0.34
N GLY A 86 19.81 -19.30 1.51
CA GLY A 86 19.35 -18.55 2.69
C GLY A 86 19.40 -17.03 2.54
N SER A 87 20.44 -16.47 1.89
CA SER A 87 20.52 -15.02 1.68
C SER A 87 19.47 -14.54 0.67
N PHE A 88 19.14 -15.37 -0.32
CA PHE A 88 18.08 -15.10 -1.29
C PHE A 88 16.71 -14.91 -0.62
N PHE A 89 16.21 -15.90 0.12
CA PHE A 89 14.89 -15.77 0.75
C PHE A 89 14.84 -14.67 1.83
N LYS A 90 15.94 -14.45 2.56
CA LYS A 90 16.03 -13.33 3.51
C LYS A 90 15.92 -11.98 2.80
N ALA A 91 16.59 -11.82 1.66
CA ALA A 91 16.47 -10.62 0.84
C ALA A 91 15.06 -10.42 0.30
N LEU A 92 14.39 -11.49 -0.15
CA LEU A 92 13.00 -11.42 -0.61
C LEU A 92 12.02 -11.06 0.53
N TRP A 93 12.30 -11.49 1.76
CA TRP A 93 11.48 -11.16 2.92
C TRP A 93 11.57 -9.70 3.31
N HIS A 94 12.78 -9.13 3.31
CA HIS A 94 13.00 -7.73 3.65
C HIS A 94 14.30 -7.22 2.99
N PRO A 95 14.20 -6.63 1.80
CA PRO A 95 15.37 -6.40 0.94
C PRO A 95 16.30 -5.32 1.49
N SER A 96 15.79 -4.20 2.01
CA SER A 96 16.66 -3.12 2.51
C SER A 96 17.54 -3.56 3.69
N GLU A 97 17.01 -4.36 4.62
CA GLU A 97 17.77 -4.83 5.79
C GLU A 97 18.73 -5.98 5.43
N ASN A 98 18.28 -6.95 4.64
CA ASN A 98 19.08 -8.15 4.37
C ASN A 98 20.14 -7.95 3.27
N LEU A 99 19.93 -6.99 2.36
CA LEU A 99 20.93 -6.59 1.36
C LEU A 99 21.70 -5.33 1.77
N GLN A 100 21.37 -4.71 2.92
CA GLN A 100 21.98 -3.47 3.42
C GLN A 100 21.96 -2.34 2.37
N ILE A 101 20.89 -2.28 1.56
CA ILE A 101 20.75 -1.32 0.46
C ILE A 101 20.46 0.06 1.04
N LYS A 102 21.32 1.03 0.72
CA LYS A 102 21.00 2.45 0.90
C LYS A 102 20.02 2.90 -0.18
N LEU A 103 19.08 3.76 0.21
CA LEU A 103 18.14 4.34 -0.75
C LEU A 103 18.90 5.06 -1.86
N SER A 104 18.57 4.73 -3.11
CA SER A 104 19.20 5.29 -4.31
C SER A 104 18.18 5.51 -5.41
N THR A 105 18.54 6.30 -6.42
CA THR A 105 17.68 6.56 -7.59
C THR A 105 17.27 5.27 -8.29
N ARG A 106 18.16 4.27 -8.38
CA ARG A 106 17.86 2.98 -9.01
C ARG A 106 16.72 2.24 -8.32
N VAL A 107 16.74 2.22 -6.98
CA VAL A 107 15.68 1.60 -6.17
C VAL A 107 14.36 2.34 -6.35
N LEU A 108 14.39 3.68 -6.33
CA LEU A 108 13.18 4.49 -6.51
C LEU A 108 12.57 4.30 -7.91
N VAL A 109 13.39 4.32 -8.95
CA VAL A 109 12.94 4.07 -10.34
C VAL A 109 12.32 2.68 -10.45
N LEU A 110 12.95 1.65 -9.89
CA LEU A 110 12.38 0.30 -9.89
C LEU A 110 10.99 0.26 -9.23
N ILE A 111 10.84 0.84 -8.04
CA ILE A 111 9.55 0.90 -7.33
C ILE A 111 8.50 1.65 -8.15
N VAL A 112 8.87 2.78 -8.78
CA VAL A 112 7.95 3.57 -9.61
C VAL A 112 7.51 2.78 -10.84
N VAL A 113 8.45 2.18 -11.57
CA VAL A 113 8.15 1.37 -12.76
C VAL A 113 7.21 0.21 -12.41
N VAL A 114 7.51 -0.54 -11.34
CA VAL A 114 6.66 -1.64 -10.90
C VAL A 114 5.29 -1.14 -10.41
N GLY A 115 5.24 0.02 -9.75
CA GLY A 115 3.99 0.65 -9.36
C GLY A 115 3.11 1.03 -10.56
N VAL A 116 3.71 1.54 -11.64
CA VAL A 116 2.97 1.78 -12.90
C VAL A 116 2.45 0.48 -13.48
N LEU A 117 3.27 -0.58 -13.56
CA LEU A 117 2.85 -1.90 -14.04
C LEU A 117 1.71 -2.48 -13.19
N PHE A 118 1.74 -2.27 -11.87
CA PHE A 118 0.66 -2.65 -10.97
C PHE A 118 -0.66 -1.94 -11.31
N GLY A 119 -0.61 -0.64 -11.58
CA GLY A 119 -1.78 0.11 -12.04
C GLY A 119 -2.29 -0.33 -13.42
N VAL A 120 -1.39 -0.62 -14.36
CA VAL A 120 -1.76 -1.17 -15.67
C VAL A 120 -2.49 -2.50 -15.50
N ALA A 121 -1.97 -3.41 -14.68
CA ALA A 121 -2.59 -4.73 -14.46
C ALA A 121 -4.04 -4.61 -13.96
N HIS A 122 -4.34 -3.62 -13.12
CA HIS A 122 -5.69 -3.40 -12.58
C HIS A 122 -6.73 -2.99 -13.64
N VAL A 123 -6.30 -2.48 -14.80
CA VAL A 123 -7.19 -2.03 -15.88
C VAL A 123 -7.19 -2.93 -17.11
N ILE A 124 -6.29 -3.92 -17.20
CA ILE A 124 -6.20 -4.81 -18.37
C ILE A 124 -6.28 -6.31 -18.06
N SER A 125 -6.19 -6.73 -16.79
CA SER A 125 -6.12 -8.16 -16.43
C SER A 125 -7.45 -8.70 -15.90
N GLY A 126 -7.75 -9.97 -16.26
CA GLY A 126 -8.87 -10.73 -15.72
C GLY A 126 -10.23 -10.05 -15.89
N GLU A 127 -10.84 -9.70 -14.76
CA GLU A 127 -12.01 -8.81 -14.67
C GLU A 127 -11.51 -7.38 -14.37
N PRO A 128 -11.23 -6.56 -15.41
CA PRO A 128 -10.56 -5.28 -15.21
C PRO A 128 -11.49 -4.28 -14.55
N TRP A 129 -10.90 -3.44 -13.70
CA TRP A 129 -11.56 -2.23 -13.23
C TRP A 129 -11.69 -1.22 -14.38
N SER A 130 -12.54 -0.20 -14.19
CA SER A 130 -12.58 0.93 -15.13
C SER A 130 -11.21 1.62 -15.23
N SER A 131 -10.99 2.36 -16.31
CA SER A 131 -9.76 3.15 -16.52
C SER A 131 -9.46 4.13 -15.38
N GLY A 132 -10.50 4.57 -14.65
CA GLY A 132 -10.35 5.40 -13.46
C GLY A 132 -9.50 4.75 -12.36
N LYS A 133 -9.42 3.43 -12.30
CA LYS A 133 -8.60 2.73 -11.30
C LYS A 133 -7.11 2.91 -11.50
N PHE A 134 -6.64 3.24 -12.71
CA PHE A 134 -5.23 3.27 -13.06
C PHE A 134 -4.40 4.14 -12.12
N ALA A 135 -4.76 5.41 -11.96
CA ALA A 135 -3.99 6.36 -11.16
C ALA A 135 -3.96 5.96 -9.67
N GLN A 136 -5.12 5.55 -9.14
CA GLN A 136 -5.25 5.07 -7.76
C GLN A 136 -4.38 3.82 -7.54
N ALA A 137 -4.47 2.83 -8.42
CA ALA A 137 -3.71 1.59 -8.32
C ALA A 137 -2.21 1.83 -8.50
N THR A 138 -1.79 2.69 -9.42
CA THR A 138 -0.37 3.07 -9.57
C THR A 138 0.18 3.70 -8.30
N ALA A 139 -0.53 4.67 -7.71
CA ALA A 139 -0.09 5.30 -6.47
C ALA A 139 0.02 4.29 -5.32
N SER A 140 -0.98 3.42 -5.16
CA SER A 140 -0.96 2.33 -4.18
C SER A 140 0.20 1.36 -4.42
N GLY A 141 0.46 0.99 -5.67
CA GLY A 141 1.58 0.13 -6.07
C GLY A 141 2.93 0.71 -5.66
N ILE A 142 3.13 2.02 -5.85
CA ILE A 142 4.34 2.74 -5.41
C ILE A 142 4.46 2.75 -3.90
N ILE A 143 3.38 3.09 -3.18
CA ILE A 143 3.37 3.15 -1.71
C ILE A 143 3.68 1.78 -1.10
N ILE A 144 3.00 0.73 -1.57
CA ILE A 144 3.20 -0.62 -1.07
C ILE A 144 4.58 -1.15 -1.47
N GLY A 145 5.08 -0.84 -2.68
CA GLY A 145 6.45 -1.17 -3.09
C GLY A 145 7.51 -0.50 -2.20
N TRP A 146 7.27 0.74 -1.78
CA TRP A 146 8.10 1.41 -0.78
C TRP A 146 8.03 0.73 0.59
N VAL A 147 6.84 0.36 1.05
CA VAL A 147 6.64 -0.38 2.31
C VAL A 147 7.34 -1.73 2.26
N TYR A 148 7.22 -2.47 1.16
CA TYR A 148 7.96 -3.71 0.95
C TYR A 148 9.48 -3.50 1.08
N PHE A 149 10.02 -2.49 0.39
CA PHE A 149 11.45 -2.20 0.45
C PHE A 149 11.92 -1.89 1.88
N ARG A 150 11.17 -1.05 2.61
CA ARG A 150 11.58 -0.53 3.93
C ARG A 150 11.19 -1.40 5.11
N MET A 151 10.11 -2.15 5.02
CA MET A 151 9.45 -2.84 6.14
C MET A 151 9.18 -4.32 5.86
N GLY A 152 9.41 -4.78 4.63
CA GLY A 152 9.34 -6.19 4.27
C GLY A 152 7.97 -6.67 3.79
N LEU A 153 7.94 -7.92 3.35
CA LEU A 153 6.81 -8.53 2.67
C LEU A 153 5.54 -8.57 3.52
N VAL A 154 5.67 -8.92 4.79
CA VAL A 154 4.51 -9.00 5.70
C VAL A 154 3.80 -7.66 5.83
N SER A 155 4.55 -6.56 5.97
CA SER A 155 3.95 -5.24 6.05
C SER A 155 3.24 -4.84 4.75
N ALA A 156 3.82 -5.17 3.59
CA ALA A 156 3.20 -4.91 2.30
C ALA A 156 1.88 -5.67 2.12
N ILE A 157 1.86 -6.96 2.47
CA ILE A 157 0.65 -7.79 2.45
C ILE A 157 -0.40 -7.23 3.40
N LEU A 158 -0.03 -6.91 4.65
CA LEU A 158 -0.98 -6.46 5.65
C LEU A 158 -1.66 -5.15 5.28
N ILE A 159 -0.93 -4.15 4.75
CA ILE A 159 -1.55 -2.88 4.38
C ILE A 159 -2.46 -3.02 3.15
N HIS A 160 -2.08 -3.85 2.18
CA HIS A 160 -2.88 -4.08 0.99
C HIS A 160 -4.14 -4.88 1.34
N TRP A 161 -3.99 -5.97 2.11
CA TRP A 161 -5.10 -6.73 2.64
C TRP A 161 -6.05 -5.87 3.46
N ALA A 162 -5.52 -5.03 4.36
CA ALA A 162 -6.35 -4.14 5.15
C ALA A 162 -7.17 -3.20 4.26
N THR A 163 -6.62 -2.67 3.17
CA THR A 163 -7.37 -1.81 2.24
C THR A 163 -8.52 -2.55 1.57
N ASN A 164 -8.29 -3.75 1.03
CA ASN A 164 -9.35 -4.51 0.37
C ASN A 164 -10.39 -5.00 1.37
N TYR A 165 -9.94 -5.67 2.42
CA TYR A 165 -10.80 -6.27 3.43
C TYR A 165 -11.67 -5.21 4.10
N PHE A 166 -11.10 -4.07 4.50
CA PHE A 166 -11.85 -2.99 5.11
C PHE A 166 -12.96 -2.50 4.18
N VAL A 167 -12.61 -2.03 2.99
CA VAL A 167 -13.58 -1.40 2.08
C VAL A 167 -14.72 -2.36 1.74
N PHE A 168 -14.41 -3.59 1.35
CA PHE A 168 -15.44 -4.54 0.93
C PHE A 168 -16.26 -5.09 2.10
N SER A 169 -15.71 -5.20 3.32
CA SER A 169 -16.50 -5.61 4.50
C SER A 169 -17.62 -4.60 4.77
N TYR A 170 -17.31 -3.30 4.77
CA TYR A 170 -18.31 -2.27 5.04
C TYR A 170 -19.30 -2.09 3.88
N VAL A 171 -18.83 -2.17 2.64
CA VAL A 171 -19.71 -2.09 1.46
C VAL A 171 -20.72 -3.25 1.46
N TYR A 172 -20.29 -4.48 1.71
CA TYR A 172 -21.21 -5.62 1.73
C TYR A 172 -22.12 -5.64 2.95
N MET A 173 -21.62 -5.20 4.11
CA MET A 173 -22.46 -4.94 5.28
C MET A 173 -23.58 -3.94 4.95
N ILE A 174 -23.28 -2.82 4.30
CA ILE A 174 -24.28 -1.81 3.90
C ILE A 174 -25.24 -2.36 2.84
N THR A 175 -24.72 -3.10 1.86
CA THR A 175 -25.52 -3.74 0.79
C THR A 175 -26.62 -4.61 1.41
N ASP A 176 -26.25 -5.43 2.40
CA ASP A 176 -27.17 -6.32 3.10
C ASP A 176 -28.17 -5.57 4.01
N PHE A 177 -27.68 -4.68 4.88
CA PHE A 177 -28.56 -3.96 5.82
C PHE A 177 -29.53 -2.98 5.16
N ALA A 178 -29.11 -2.32 4.07
CA ALA A 178 -29.91 -1.29 3.40
C ALA A 178 -30.64 -1.83 2.16
N GLU A 179 -30.44 -3.12 1.81
CA GLU A 179 -31.01 -3.76 0.61
C GLU A 179 -30.74 -2.98 -0.69
N ILE A 180 -29.57 -2.35 -0.79
CA ILE A 180 -29.15 -1.56 -1.96
C ILE A 180 -28.07 -2.29 -2.76
N SER A 181 -27.87 -1.88 -4.02
CA SER A 181 -26.79 -2.43 -4.84
C SER A 181 -25.40 -2.07 -4.28
N VAL A 182 -24.39 -2.88 -4.61
CA VAL A 182 -22.99 -2.64 -4.24
C VAL A 182 -22.52 -1.24 -4.68
N GLU A 183 -22.91 -0.80 -5.88
CA GLU A 183 -22.56 0.54 -6.38
C GLU A 183 -23.17 1.66 -5.52
N GLN A 184 -24.42 1.49 -5.07
CA GLN A 184 -25.07 2.43 -4.16
C GLN A 184 -24.43 2.38 -2.76
N ALA A 185 -24.00 1.21 -2.29
CA ALA A 185 -23.30 1.06 -1.01
C ALA A 185 -21.96 1.81 -0.99
N PHE A 186 -21.20 1.81 -2.08
CA PHE A 186 -19.99 2.64 -2.22
C PHE A 186 -20.27 4.15 -2.09
N LYS A 187 -21.47 4.59 -2.47
CA LYS A 187 -21.91 6.01 -2.39
C LYS A 187 -22.65 6.33 -1.08
N HIS A 188 -22.81 5.36 -0.19
CA HIS A 188 -23.59 5.51 1.03
C HIS A 188 -22.89 6.43 2.04
N SER A 189 -23.65 7.19 2.82
CA SER A 189 -23.12 8.18 3.77
C SER A 189 -22.22 7.58 4.86
N LEU A 190 -22.45 6.31 5.22
CA LEU A 190 -21.58 5.57 6.14
C LEU A 190 -20.18 5.37 5.56
N MET A 191 -20.04 5.05 4.27
CA MET A 191 -18.75 4.94 3.60
C MET A 191 -18.02 6.27 3.62
N MET A 192 -18.72 7.37 3.28
CA MET A 192 -18.14 8.72 3.36
C MET A 192 -17.66 9.07 4.78
N THR A 193 -18.37 8.64 5.82
CA THR A 193 -17.99 8.90 7.22
C THR A 193 -16.71 8.15 7.59
N LEU A 194 -16.62 6.88 7.21
CA LEU A 194 -15.42 6.06 7.42
C LEU A 194 -14.22 6.65 6.67
N GLU A 195 -14.42 7.06 5.42
CA GLU A 195 -13.43 7.74 4.59
C GLU A 195 -12.89 9.00 5.27
N ILE A 196 -13.76 9.89 5.76
CA ILE A 196 -13.35 11.11 6.48
C ILE A 196 -12.51 10.79 7.72
N LEU A 197 -12.86 9.74 8.48
CA LEU A 197 -12.06 9.31 9.63
C LEU A 197 -10.65 8.89 9.19
N PHE A 198 -10.50 8.14 8.09
CA PHE A 198 -9.17 7.79 7.58
C PHE A 198 -8.42 8.97 7.00
N ILE A 199 -9.09 9.97 6.40
CA ILE A 199 -8.46 11.25 6.01
C ILE A 199 -7.81 11.88 7.23
N ALA A 200 -8.58 12.03 8.32
CA ALA A 200 -8.08 12.64 9.55
C ALA A 200 -6.88 11.86 10.11
N LEU A 201 -6.94 10.53 10.12
CA LEU A 201 -5.82 9.67 10.55
C LEU A 201 -4.61 9.75 9.61
N GLY A 202 -4.82 9.88 8.30
CA GLY A 202 -3.77 10.05 7.30
C GLY A 202 -3.04 11.38 7.46
N ILE A 203 -3.79 12.47 7.61
CA ILE A 203 -3.25 13.81 7.89
C ILE A 203 -2.46 13.80 9.20
N LEU A 204 -3.02 13.22 10.27
CA LEU A 204 -2.33 13.09 11.55
C LEU A 204 -1.03 12.27 11.42
N SER A 205 -1.05 11.18 10.66
CA SER A 205 0.13 10.34 10.40
C SER A 205 1.24 11.11 9.70
N ILE A 206 0.89 11.90 8.67
CA ILE A 206 1.84 12.78 7.96
C ILE A 206 2.37 13.87 8.90
N ALA A 207 1.52 14.51 9.68
CA ALA A 207 1.92 15.54 10.65
C ALA A 207 2.92 14.98 11.68
N ILE A 208 2.65 13.79 12.23
CA ILE A 208 3.58 13.09 13.14
C ILE A 208 4.91 12.79 12.45
N MET A 209 4.90 12.37 11.18
CA MET A 209 6.14 12.11 10.43
C MET A 209 6.98 13.37 10.23
N ILE A 210 6.34 14.50 9.88
CA ILE A 210 7.01 15.79 9.71
C ILE A 210 7.58 16.26 11.05
N PHE A 211 6.79 16.23 12.12
CA PHE A 211 7.20 16.65 13.46
C PHE A 211 8.37 15.83 14.00
N ASN A 212 8.32 14.50 13.87
CA ASN A 212 9.42 13.63 14.28
C ASN A 212 10.71 13.91 13.50
N ARG A 213 10.60 14.19 12.19
CA ARG A 213 11.76 14.54 11.36
C ARG A 213 12.37 15.88 11.77
N TYR A 214 11.54 16.86 12.10
CA TYR A 214 11.99 18.16 12.59
C TYR A 214 12.73 18.05 13.93
N ASN A 215 12.15 17.34 14.90
CA ASN A 215 12.77 17.14 16.22
C ASN A 215 14.08 16.36 16.14
N PHE A 216 14.17 15.36 15.25
CA PHE A 216 15.40 14.62 15.04
C PHE A 216 16.53 15.52 14.50
N LYS A 217 16.24 16.34 13.49
CA LYS A 217 17.20 17.32 12.96
C LYS A 217 17.62 18.37 13.99
N LYS A 218 16.71 18.77 14.89
CA LYS A 218 17.02 19.71 15.97
C LYS A 218 17.97 19.10 17.00
N LYS A 219 17.77 17.83 17.38
CA LYS A 219 18.69 17.12 18.30
C LYS A 219 20.08 16.96 17.70
N GLU A 220 20.18 16.57 16.43
CA GLU A 220 21.46 16.44 15.73
C GLU A 220 22.24 17.76 15.66
N LYS A 221 21.56 18.91 15.56
CA LYS A 221 22.20 20.24 15.62
C LYS A 221 22.63 20.68 17.02
N LEU A 222 22.08 20.10 18.09
CA LEU A 222 22.42 20.44 19.48
C LEU A 222 23.53 19.55 20.06
N GLU A 223 23.83 18.44 19.39
CA GLU A 223 24.92 17.50 19.72
C GLU A 223 26.22 17.79 18.94
N ILE A 224 26.27 18.90 18.19
CA ILE A 224 27.46 19.46 17.53
C ILE A 224 27.86 20.74 18.28
#